data_AF-A0A4T0IR10-F1
#
_entry.id   AF-A0A4T0IR10-F1
#
_cell.length_a   1.000
_cell.length_b   1.000
_cell.length_c   1.000
_cell.angle_alpha   90.00
_cell.angle_beta   90.00
_cell.angle_gamma   90.00
#
_symmetry.space_group_name_H-M   'P 1'
#
loop_
_entity.id
_entity.type
_entity.pdbx_description
1 polymer ?
#
loop_
_entity_poly.entity_id
_entity_poly.type
_entity_poly.pdbx_seq_one_letter_code
_entity_poly.pdbx_strand_id
1 'polypeptide(L)'
;MSATQADYKLDSLPYYDREIDSDQHLRDAAARLVAEEMRSGDTNPASDIPPHESTSLSSSRLLTQELERVGHGSPLTAFDGSRYALAEPEDGEGSDGSTAESPWKQSLNAAAITAEYQQQRTSNLELLTALGANAWKVSNHSLDNDARMLETHSQHTRDRVVDINRLRKTEQGKLGDRLNALEKNWSALVSSNLELQVGSLALQVHLAELAEREMQLRASMSGSGTHAS
;
A
#
# COMPACT_ATOMS: atom_id res chain seq x y z
N MET A 1 3.94 32.14 10.74
CA MET A 1 3.02 31.91 9.62
C MET A 1 3.28 30.52 9.10
N SER A 2 2.63 29.50 9.69
CA SER A 2 2.73 28.13 9.15
C SER A 2 1.95 28.08 7.86
N ALA A 3 2.65 27.90 6.74
CA ALA A 3 2.02 27.52 5.50
C ALA A 3 1.29 26.20 5.74
N THR A 4 -0.04 26.22 5.65
CA THR A 4 -0.85 25.01 5.68
C THR A 4 -0.51 24.18 4.45
N GLN A 5 -0.24 22.88 4.65
CA GLN A 5 0.18 21.88 3.66
C GLN A 5 -0.73 21.73 2.43
N ALA A 6 -1.89 22.40 2.42
CA ALA A 6 -2.93 22.29 1.41
C ALA A 6 -2.61 22.98 0.06
N ASP A 7 -1.57 23.82 -0.03
CA ASP A 7 -1.34 24.67 -1.21
C ASP A 7 -0.12 24.28 -2.07
N TYR A 8 0.67 23.30 -1.63
CA TYR A 8 1.66 22.67 -2.51
C TYR A 8 0.98 21.52 -3.26
N LYS A 9 0.60 21.76 -4.52
CA LYS A 9 0.42 20.66 -5.46
C LYS A 9 1.78 19.97 -5.63
N LEU A 10 1.98 18.91 -4.88
CA LEU A 10 3.06 17.96 -5.07
C LEU A 10 2.87 17.34 -6.47
N ASP A 11 3.55 17.90 -7.45
CA ASP A 11 3.56 17.39 -8.81
C ASP A 11 4.76 16.46 -8.97
N SER A 12 4.50 15.25 -9.41
CA SER A 12 5.51 14.28 -9.80
C SER A 12 5.02 13.60 -11.05
N LEU A 13 5.88 13.44 -12.06
CA LEU A 13 5.50 12.90 -13.36
C LEU A 13 6.16 11.53 -13.61
N PRO A 14 5.77 10.44 -12.92
CA PRO A 14 6.41 9.12 -13.07
C PRO A 14 6.54 8.60 -14.51
N TYR A 15 5.60 8.91 -15.41
CA TYR A 15 5.67 8.46 -16.80
C TYR A 15 6.65 9.27 -17.66
N TYR A 16 7.06 10.46 -17.20
CA TYR A 16 8.00 11.36 -17.85
C TYR A 16 9.40 11.30 -17.18
N ASP A 17 9.45 11.43 -15.86
CA ASP A 17 10.66 11.42 -15.03
C ASP A 17 11.17 9.99 -14.77
N ARG A 18 11.69 9.33 -15.81
CA ARG A 18 12.09 7.91 -15.74
C ARG A 18 13.48 7.69 -15.14
N GLU A 19 14.21 8.76 -14.84
CA GLU A 19 15.61 8.71 -14.37
C GLU A 19 15.74 8.04 -12.99
N ILE A 20 14.77 8.25 -12.09
CA ILE A 20 14.73 7.59 -10.77
C ILE A 20 14.54 6.07 -10.89
N ASP A 21 13.85 5.62 -11.95
CA ASP A 21 13.62 4.19 -12.19
C ASP A 21 14.78 3.55 -12.97
N SER A 22 15.55 4.31 -13.75
CA SER A 22 16.75 3.80 -14.44
C SER A 22 17.97 3.78 -13.54
N ASP A 23 18.14 4.80 -12.69
CA ASP A 23 19.39 5.07 -11.99
C ASP A 23 19.26 4.75 -10.50
N GLN A 24 19.72 3.56 -10.12
CA GLN A 24 19.68 3.10 -8.73
C GLN A 24 20.37 4.07 -7.75
N HIS A 25 21.45 4.73 -8.19
CA HIS A 25 22.17 5.71 -7.37
C HIS A 25 21.31 6.91 -6.97
N LEU A 26 20.44 7.40 -7.88
CA LEU A 26 19.52 8.51 -7.56
C LEU A 26 18.48 8.07 -6.54
N ARG A 27 17.95 6.86 -6.68
CA ARG A 27 17.01 6.27 -5.72
C ARG A 27 17.63 6.10 -4.34
N ASP A 28 18.86 5.60 -4.26
CA ASP A 28 19.58 5.42 -3.00
C ASP A 28 19.92 6.76 -2.34
N ALA A 29 20.33 7.76 -3.14
CA ALA A 29 20.58 9.12 -2.65
C ALA A 29 19.31 9.76 -2.08
N ALA A 30 18.18 9.66 -2.79
CA ALA A 30 16.89 10.14 -2.31
C ALA A 30 16.46 9.42 -1.02
N ALA A 31 16.59 8.09 -0.97
CA ALA A 31 16.28 7.30 0.22
C ALA A 31 17.14 7.71 1.43
N ARG A 32 18.42 8.01 1.21
CA ARG A 32 19.33 8.49 2.27
C ARG A 32 18.87 9.83 2.84
N LEU A 33 18.47 10.78 1.98
CA LEU A 33 17.96 12.09 2.39
C LEU A 33 16.65 11.94 3.16
N VAL A 34 15.72 11.11 2.69
CA VAL A 34 14.47 10.80 3.40
C VAL A 34 14.77 10.20 4.78
N ALA A 35 15.71 9.27 4.88
CA ALA A 35 16.09 8.67 6.16
C ALA A 35 16.73 9.69 7.12
N GLU A 36 17.42 10.70 6.61
CA GLU A 36 17.98 11.79 7.42
C GLU A 36 16.91 12.71 7.98
N GLU A 37 15.95 13.10 7.14
CA GLU A 37 14.77 13.86 7.59
C GLU A 37 13.92 13.05 8.58
N MET A 38 13.72 11.75 8.35
CA MET A 38 13.02 10.88 9.29
C MET A 38 13.75 10.72 10.64
N ARG A 39 15.08 10.87 10.67
CA ARG A 39 15.84 10.89 11.94
C ARG A 39 15.68 12.21 12.68
N SER A 40 15.49 13.32 11.95
CA SER A 40 15.31 14.65 12.54
C SER A 40 13.85 14.98 12.86
N GLY A 41 12.89 14.27 12.27
CA GLY A 41 11.46 14.48 12.45
C GLY A 41 10.89 13.73 13.65
N ASP A 42 10.10 14.43 14.48
CA ASP A 42 9.36 13.87 15.62
C ASP A 42 8.05 13.16 15.22
N THR A 43 7.78 12.95 13.92
CA THR A 43 6.55 12.32 13.45
C THR A 43 6.62 10.82 13.64
N ASN A 44 6.01 10.34 14.73
CA ASN A 44 5.75 8.92 14.93
C ASN A 44 4.61 8.47 14.00
N PRO A 45 4.86 7.65 12.96
CA PRO A 45 3.80 7.22 12.03
C PRO A 45 2.68 6.42 12.72
N ALA A 46 2.89 5.95 13.95
CA ALA A 46 1.86 5.29 14.75
C ALA A 46 0.80 6.24 15.33
N SER A 47 1.03 7.57 15.37
CA SER A 47 0.02 8.53 15.85
C SER A 47 -1.12 8.77 14.85
N ASP A 48 -0.84 8.59 13.56
CA ASP A 48 -1.79 8.83 12.47
C ASP A 48 -2.62 7.59 12.12
N ILE A 49 -2.28 6.44 12.70
CA ILE A 49 -3.10 5.24 12.62
C ILE A 49 -4.23 5.46 13.63
N PRO A 50 -5.50 5.66 13.19
CA PRO A 50 -6.60 5.72 14.13
C PRO A 50 -6.57 4.43 14.96
N PRO A 51 -6.82 4.49 16.29
CA PRO A 51 -6.88 3.29 17.09
C PRO A 51 -7.83 2.36 16.38
N HIS A 52 -7.32 1.19 15.98
CA HIS A 52 -8.18 0.16 15.42
C HIS A 52 -9.32 0.01 16.41
N GLU A 53 -10.56 0.04 15.93
CA GLU A 53 -11.64 -0.53 16.71
C GLU A 53 -11.21 -1.98 16.90
N SER A 54 -10.55 -2.26 18.03
CA SER A 54 -10.42 -3.59 18.56
C SER A 54 -11.87 -4.03 18.57
N THR A 55 -12.25 -4.88 17.60
CA THR A 55 -13.49 -5.59 17.61
C THR A 55 -13.47 -6.28 18.94
N SER A 56 -14.13 -5.66 19.91
CA SER A 56 -14.04 -6.07 21.28
C SER A 56 -14.89 -7.32 21.33
N LEU A 57 -14.27 -8.45 21.01
CA LEU A 57 -14.86 -9.79 21.06
C LEU A 57 -15.31 -10.13 22.50
N SER A 58 -14.89 -9.27 23.44
CA SER A 58 -15.50 -8.87 24.70
C SER A 58 -17.03 -8.88 24.80
N SER A 59 -17.78 -8.83 23.69
CA SER A 59 -19.24 -9.02 23.73
C SER A 59 -19.65 -10.44 24.13
N SER A 60 -18.78 -11.43 23.94
CA SER A 60 -19.02 -12.82 24.32
C SER A 60 -17.95 -13.32 25.30
N ARG A 61 -18.40 -13.71 26.48
CA ARG A 61 -17.55 -14.30 27.54
C ARG A 61 -16.74 -15.51 27.04
N LEU A 62 -17.30 -16.32 26.15
CA LEU A 62 -16.62 -17.47 25.57
C LEU A 62 -15.44 -17.05 24.70
N LEU A 63 -15.60 -15.98 23.92
CA LEU A 63 -14.55 -15.46 23.05
C LEU A 63 -13.42 -14.82 23.85
N THR A 64 -13.73 -14.12 24.95
CA THR A 64 -12.73 -13.60 25.88
C THR A 64 -11.90 -14.74 26.47
N GLN A 65 -12.54 -15.83 26.93
CA GLN A 65 -11.84 -16.99 27.48
C GLN A 65 -10.95 -17.69 26.45
N GLU A 66 -11.41 -17.81 25.20
CA GLU A 66 -10.59 -18.38 24.11
C GLU A 66 -9.40 -17.49 23.76
N LEU A 67 -9.58 -16.16 23.75
CA LEU A 67 -8.49 -15.21 23.54
C LEU A 67 -7.45 -15.27 24.67
N GLU A 68 -7.89 -15.38 25.93
CA GLU A 68 -6.99 -15.60 27.08
C GLU A 68 -6.24 -16.92 26.93
N ARG A 69 -6.93 -18.03 26.60
CA ARG A 69 -6.31 -19.34 26.37
C ARG A 69 -5.25 -19.28 25.26
N VAL A 70 -5.57 -18.65 24.13
CA VAL A 70 -4.65 -18.46 23.00
C VAL A 70 -3.49 -17.55 23.38
N GLY A 71 -3.74 -16.48 24.13
CA GLY A 71 -2.70 -15.59 24.67
C GLY A 71 -1.74 -16.31 25.62
N HIS A 72 -2.22 -17.30 26.36
CA HIS A 72 -1.41 -18.20 27.18
C HIS A 72 -0.76 -19.35 26.40
N GLY A 73 -1.02 -19.48 25.09
CA GLY A 73 -0.47 -20.55 24.24
C GLY A 73 -0.99 -21.95 24.56
N SER A 74 -2.06 -22.07 25.36
CA SER A 74 -2.61 -23.35 25.77
C SER A 74 -3.35 -24.01 24.60
N PRO A 75 -3.04 -25.26 24.21
CA PRO A 75 -3.75 -25.95 23.14
C PRO A 75 -5.21 -26.20 23.50
N LEU A 76 -6.09 -26.32 22.49
CA LEU A 76 -7.50 -26.65 22.70
C LEU A 76 -7.59 -28.10 23.22
N THR A 77 -8.44 -28.36 24.21
CA THR A 77 -8.71 -29.74 24.64
C THR A 77 -9.32 -30.52 23.47
N ALA A 78 -8.70 -31.64 23.11
CA ALA A 78 -9.23 -32.51 22.06
C ALA A 78 -10.66 -32.95 22.42
N PHE A 79 -11.50 -33.10 21.40
CA PHE A 79 -12.85 -33.63 21.57
C PHE A 79 -12.78 -35.04 22.17
N ASP A 80 -13.41 -35.23 23.33
CA ASP A 80 -13.44 -36.52 24.01
C ASP A 80 -14.51 -37.43 23.37
N GLY A 81 -14.05 -38.34 22.51
CA GLY A 81 -14.89 -39.36 21.88
C GLY A 81 -15.24 -40.55 22.78
N SER A 82 -14.66 -40.66 23.98
CA SER A 82 -14.86 -41.81 24.87
C SER A 82 -16.31 -41.97 25.32
N ARG A 83 -17.07 -40.88 25.38
CA ARG A 83 -18.50 -40.85 25.72
C ARG A 83 -19.39 -41.66 24.76
N TYR A 84 -18.93 -41.84 23.51
CA TYR A 84 -19.65 -42.60 22.49
C TYR A 84 -19.03 -43.98 22.24
N ALA A 85 -17.91 -44.29 22.91
CA ALA A 85 -17.30 -45.61 22.84
C ALA A 85 -18.11 -46.57 23.72
N LEU A 86 -18.59 -47.66 23.12
CA LEU A 86 -19.22 -48.74 23.86
C LEU A 86 -18.11 -49.55 24.55
N ALA A 87 -17.72 -49.13 25.76
CA ALA A 87 -16.79 -49.91 26.58
C ALA A 87 -17.56 -51.03 27.29
N GLU A 88 -17.03 -52.26 27.23
CA GLU A 88 -17.54 -53.36 28.05
C GLU A 88 -17.28 -53.04 29.52
N PRO A 89 -18.27 -53.23 30.42
CA PRO A 89 -18.04 -53.02 31.84
C PRO A 89 -16.99 -54.03 32.33
N GLU A 90 -15.91 -53.53 32.93
CA GLU A 90 -14.93 -54.41 33.59
C GLU A 90 -15.60 -55.05 34.82
N ASP A 91 -15.58 -56.39 34.89
CA ASP A 91 -15.95 -57.14 36.08
C ASP A 91 -14.86 -56.95 37.15
N GLY A 92 -14.84 -55.78 37.79
CA GLY A 92 -13.97 -55.50 38.93
C GLY A 92 -14.43 -56.29 40.14
N GLU A 93 -13.73 -57.38 40.46
CA GLU A 93 -13.72 -57.96 41.82
C GLU A 93 -13.20 -56.91 42.82
N GLY A 94 -14.08 -56.04 43.31
CA GLY A 94 -13.78 -55.12 44.40
C GLY A 94 -14.03 -53.65 44.09
N SER A 95 -15.29 -53.21 44.18
CA SER A 95 -15.57 -51.87 44.68
C SER A 95 -16.58 -51.98 45.82
N ASP A 96 -16.03 -52.04 47.02
CA ASP A 96 -16.74 -51.89 48.29
C ASP A 96 -17.42 -50.51 48.35
N GLY A 97 -18.59 -50.45 48.99
CA GLY A 97 -19.12 -49.23 49.60
C GLY A 97 -19.52 -48.02 48.73
N SER A 98 -20.80 -47.98 48.34
CA SER A 98 -21.74 -46.87 48.62
C SER A 98 -21.64 -45.47 47.96
N THR A 99 -20.82 -45.18 46.93
CA THR A 99 -20.97 -43.89 46.20
C THR A 99 -20.71 -43.94 44.68
N ALA A 100 -20.12 -45.02 44.15
CA ALA A 100 -19.94 -45.18 42.71
C ALA A 100 -21.21 -45.79 42.07
N GLU A 101 -21.80 -45.11 41.07
CA GLU A 101 -22.76 -45.76 40.19
C GLU A 101 -22.12 -47.04 39.61
N SER A 102 -22.82 -48.17 39.72
CA SER A 102 -22.32 -49.45 39.19
C SER A 102 -21.87 -49.26 37.73
N PRO A 103 -20.70 -49.78 37.32
CA PRO A 103 -20.19 -49.66 35.95
C PRO A 103 -21.20 -50.15 34.89
N TRP A 104 -22.07 -51.09 35.29
CA TRP A 104 -23.21 -51.57 34.50
C TRP A 104 -24.29 -50.52 34.21
N LYS A 105 -24.55 -49.58 35.14
CA LYS A 105 -25.50 -48.48 34.90
C LYS A 105 -24.92 -47.46 33.92
N GLN A 106 -23.63 -47.19 34.02
CA GLN A 106 -22.94 -46.26 33.11
C GLN A 106 -22.88 -46.84 31.70
N SER A 107 -22.56 -48.14 31.54
CA SER A 107 -22.59 -48.81 30.24
C SER A 107 -24.00 -48.91 29.66
N LEU A 108 -25.02 -49.17 30.48
CA LEU A 108 -26.43 -49.16 30.04
C LEU A 108 -26.87 -47.78 29.54
N ASN A 109 -26.54 -46.72 30.27
CA ASN A 109 -26.83 -45.34 29.86
C ASN A 109 -26.09 -44.98 28.56
N ALA A 110 -24.81 -45.36 28.43
CA ALA A 110 -24.04 -45.16 27.20
C ALA A 110 -24.68 -45.90 26.02
N ALA A 111 -25.08 -47.17 26.22
CA ALA A 111 -25.77 -47.96 25.20
C ALA A 111 -27.08 -47.31 24.75
N ALA A 112 -27.92 -46.85 25.69
CA ALA A 112 -29.16 -46.14 25.37
C ALA A 112 -28.89 -44.86 24.56
N ILE A 113 -27.88 -44.06 24.94
CA ILE A 113 -27.48 -42.86 24.20
C ILE A 113 -27.01 -43.21 22.79
N THR A 114 -26.19 -44.26 22.63
CA THR A 114 -25.72 -44.68 21.30
C THR A 114 -26.85 -45.19 20.41
N ALA A 115 -27.83 -45.91 20.97
CA ALA A 115 -28.98 -46.40 20.22
C ALA A 115 -29.81 -45.23 19.65
N GLU A 116 -30.14 -44.24 20.48
CA GLU A 116 -30.83 -43.02 20.05
C GLU A 116 -30.01 -42.24 19.01
N TYR A 117 -28.69 -42.12 19.21
CA TYR A 117 -27.82 -41.47 18.22
C TYR A 117 -27.82 -42.19 16.87
N GLN A 118 -27.74 -43.54 16.86
CA GLN A 118 -27.80 -44.29 15.60
C GLN A 118 -29.17 -44.13 14.93
N GLN A 119 -30.27 -44.10 15.68
CA GLN A 119 -31.60 -43.86 15.13
C GLN A 119 -31.73 -42.46 14.50
N GLN A 120 -31.19 -41.43 15.16
CA GLN A 120 -31.13 -40.09 14.57
C GLN A 120 -30.23 -40.04 13.34
N ARG A 121 -29.09 -40.73 13.38
CA ARG A 121 -28.16 -40.82 12.26
C ARG A 121 -28.79 -41.50 11.05
N THR A 122 -29.54 -42.58 11.23
CA THR A 122 -30.24 -43.25 10.11
C THR A 122 -31.27 -42.33 9.48
N SER A 123 -32.08 -41.64 10.29
CA SER A 123 -33.04 -40.64 9.79
C SER A 123 -32.34 -39.50 9.02
N ASN A 124 -31.23 -38.97 9.55
CA ASN A 124 -30.44 -37.95 8.86
C ASN A 124 -29.81 -38.45 7.56
N LEU A 125 -29.34 -39.71 7.53
CA LEU A 125 -28.81 -40.34 6.32
C LEU A 125 -29.91 -40.56 5.27
N GLU A 126 -31.11 -40.95 5.67
CA GLU A 126 -32.26 -41.04 4.77
C GLU A 126 -32.56 -39.68 4.12
N LEU A 127 -32.62 -38.60 4.91
CA LEU A 127 -32.78 -37.24 4.38
C LEU A 127 -31.63 -36.83 3.46
N LEU A 128 -30.38 -37.17 3.81
CA LEU A 128 -29.21 -36.87 2.99
C LEU A 128 -29.24 -37.64 1.67
N THR A 129 -29.66 -38.90 1.67
CA THR A 129 -29.78 -39.69 0.43
C THR A 129 -30.88 -39.14 -0.48
N ALA A 130 -32.00 -38.68 0.09
CA ALA A 130 -33.11 -38.12 -0.66
C ALA A 130 -32.83 -36.72 -1.24
N LEU A 131 -32.24 -35.82 -0.43
CA LEU A 131 -32.14 -34.39 -0.75
C LEU A 131 -30.70 -33.89 -0.94
N GLY A 132 -29.70 -34.63 -0.46
CA GLY A 132 -28.31 -34.18 -0.41
C GLY A 132 -27.76 -33.83 -1.79
N ALA A 133 -27.94 -34.70 -2.78
CA ALA A 133 -27.44 -34.45 -4.13
C ALA A 133 -28.03 -33.16 -4.75
N ASN A 134 -29.30 -32.87 -4.48
CA ASN A 134 -29.96 -31.67 -4.99
C ASN A 134 -29.51 -30.41 -4.25
N ALA A 135 -29.39 -30.47 -2.92
CA ALA A 135 -28.87 -29.37 -2.11
C ALA A 135 -27.44 -28.99 -2.51
N TRP A 136 -26.57 -29.99 -2.72
CA TRP A 136 -25.20 -29.77 -3.18
C TRP A 136 -25.14 -29.12 -4.56
N LYS A 137 -26.01 -29.53 -5.50
CA LYS A 137 -26.08 -28.89 -6.84
C LYS A 137 -26.48 -27.42 -6.75
N VAL A 138 -27.46 -27.08 -5.91
CA VAL A 138 -27.89 -25.69 -5.69
C VAL A 138 -26.77 -24.88 -5.06
N SER A 139 -26.10 -25.42 -4.05
CA SER A 139 -24.94 -24.77 -3.43
C SER A 139 -23.81 -24.53 -4.42
N ASN A 140 -23.47 -25.53 -5.24
CA ASN A 140 -22.47 -25.38 -6.30
C ASN A 140 -22.86 -24.31 -7.33
N HIS A 141 -24.13 -24.23 -7.72
CA HIS A 141 -24.61 -23.19 -8.62
C HIS A 141 -24.49 -21.79 -8.00
N SER A 142 -24.81 -21.65 -6.70
CA SER A 142 -24.60 -20.38 -5.97
C SER A 142 -23.13 -19.99 -5.94
N LEU A 143 -22.24 -20.94 -5.62
CA LEU A 143 -20.80 -20.70 -5.58
C LEU A 143 -20.23 -20.33 -6.95
N ASP A 144 -20.70 -20.98 -8.03
CA ASP A 144 -20.29 -20.62 -9.40
C ASP A 144 -20.75 -19.22 -9.77
N ASN A 145 -21.96 -18.81 -9.38
CA ASN A 145 -22.44 -17.44 -9.58
C ASN A 145 -21.61 -16.43 -8.79
N ASP A 146 -21.32 -16.70 -7.52
CA ASP A 146 -20.50 -15.84 -6.67
C ASP A 146 -19.08 -15.69 -7.24
N ALA A 147 -18.49 -16.79 -7.73
CA ALA A 147 -17.19 -16.78 -8.38
C ALA A 147 -17.18 -15.89 -9.64
N ARG A 148 -18.21 -16.02 -10.51
CA ARG A 148 -18.36 -15.18 -11.71
C ARG A 148 -18.55 -13.71 -11.36
N MET A 149 -19.32 -13.41 -10.32
CA MET A 149 -19.52 -12.04 -9.84
C MET A 149 -18.21 -11.42 -9.33
N LEU A 150 -17.40 -12.18 -8.59
CA LEU A 150 -16.09 -11.73 -8.14
C LEU A 150 -15.11 -11.55 -9.31
N GLU A 151 -15.12 -12.46 -10.28
CA GLU A 151 -14.27 -12.36 -11.47
C GLU A 151 -14.60 -11.13 -12.31
N THR A 152 -15.89 -10.87 -12.56
CA THR A 152 -16.35 -9.68 -13.29
C THR A 152 -16.01 -8.39 -12.54
N HIS A 153 -16.20 -8.34 -11.22
CA HIS A 153 -15.81 -7.19 -10.41
C HIS A 153 -14.30 -6.95 -10.43
N SER A 154 -13.52 -8.03 -10.35
CA SER A 154 -12.06 -7.99 -10.43
C SER A 154 -11.61 -7.45 -11.78
N GLN A 155 -12.19 -7.94 -12.88
CA GLN A 155 -11.89 -7.47 -14.22
C GLN A 155 -12.26 -5.99 -14.40
N HIS A 156 -13.46 -5.60 -13.97
CA HIS A 156 -13.90 -4.20 -14.02
C HIS A 156 -12.94 -3.26 -13.26
N THR A 157 -12.45 -3.70 -12.10
CA THR A 157 -11.48 -2.93 -11.32
C THR A 157 -10.15 -2.81 -12.04
N ARG A 158 -9.66 -3.88 -12.67
CA ARG A 158 -8.44 -3.85 -13.49
C ARG A 158 -8.60 -2.89 -14.68
N ASP A 159 -9.73 -2.96 -15.39
CA ASP A 159 -10.00 -2.09 -16.54
C ASP A 159 -10.00 -0.61 -16.10
N ARG A 160 -10.64 -0.30 -14.98
CA ARG A 160 -10.60 1.06 -14.40
C ARG A 160 -9.19 1.52 -14.04
N VAL A 161 -8.36 0.65 -13.47
CA VAL A 161 -6.96 0.97 -13.17
C VAL A 161 -6.19 1.26 -14.46
N VAL A 162 -6.39 0.45 -15.51
CA VAL A 162 -5.76 0.65 -16.83
C VAL A 162 -6.20 1.96 -17.46
N ASP A 163 -7.50 2.29 -17.41
CA ASP A 163 -8.02 3.55 -17.94
C ASP A 163 -7.44 4.77 -17.22
N ILE A 164 -7.38 4.73 -15.89
CA ILE A 164 -6.76 5.79 -15.09
C ILE A 164 -5.28 5.93 -15.44
N ASN A 165 -4.54 4.81 -15.54
CA ASN A 165 -3.13 4.84 -15.91
C ASN A 165 -2.90 5.37 -17.33
N ARG A 166 -3.79 5.02 -18.26
CA ARG A 166 -3.76 5.55 -19.63
C ARG A 166 -3.98 7.06 -19.62
N LEU A 167 -4.99 7.55 -18.89
CA LEU A 167 -5.27 8.98 -18.76
C LEU A 167 -4.05 9.72 -18.17
N ARG A 168 -3.54 9.25 -17.02
CA ARG A 168 -2.34 9.80 -16.38
C ARG A 168 -1.15 9.86 -17.34
N LYS A 169 -0.87 8.78 -18.08
CA LYS A 169 0.22 8.76 -19.05
C LYS A 169 0.04 9.82 -20.13
N THR A 170 -1.18 9.98 -20.66
CA THR A 170 -1.43 11.00 -21.69
C THR A 170 -1.31 12.43 -21.16
N GLU A 171 -1.75 12.69 -19.93
CA GLU A 171 -1.64 14.01 -19.31
C GLU A 171 -0.19 14.35 -19.01
N GLN A 172 0.55 13.42 -18.39
CA GLN A 172 1.96 13.59 -18.07
C GLN A 172 2.82 13.74 -19.32
N GLY A 173 2.52 13.02 -20.40
CA GLY A 173 3.20 13.22 -21.70
C GLY A 173 3.02 14.64 -22.24
N LYS A 174 1.79 15.17 -22.22
CA LYS A 174 1.51 16.56 -22.65
C LYS A 174 2.21 17.59 -21.77
N LEU A 175 2.29 17.35 -20.46
CA LEU A 175 3.01 18.23 -19.53
C LEU A 175 4.52 18.16 -19.78
N GLY A 176 5.07 16.97 -20.00
CA GLY A 176 6.47 16.77 -20.38
C GLY A 176 6.85 17.50 -21.66
N ASP A 177 6.01 17.44 -22.70
CA ASP A 177 6.23 18.19 -23.94
C ASP A 177 6.27 19.71 -23.70
N ARG A 178 5.40 20.22 -22.82
CA ARG A 178 5.39 21.63 -22.43
C ARG A 178 6.63 22.01 -21.62
N LEU A 179 7.06 21.17 -20.69
CA LEU A 179 8.28 21.37 -19.90
C LEU A 179 9.51 21.43 -20.83
N ASN A 180 9.64 20.50 -21.77
CA ASN A 180 10.70 20.53 -22.78
C ASN A 180 10.70 21.81 -23.62
N ALA A 181 9.52 22.29 -24.02
CA ALA A 181 9.41 23.55 -24.77
C ALA A 181 9.84 24.75 -23.91
N LEU A 182 9.43 24.80 -22.65
CA LEU A 182 9.82 25.85 -21.71
C LEU A 182 11.32 25.83 -21.42
N GLU A 183 11.90 24.64 -21.23
CA GLU A 183 13.33 24.47 -21.01
C GLU A 183 14.16 24.94 -22.20
N LYS A 184 13.76 24.56 -23.43
CA LYS A 184 14.42 25.05 -24.65
C LYS A 184 14.30 26.56 -24.82
N ASN A 185 13.14 27.13 -24.53
CA ASN A 185 12.95 28.58 -24.58
C ASN A 185 13.81 29.28 -23.53
N TRP A 186 13.89 28.73 -22.33
CA TRP A 186 14.72 29.24 -21.25
C TRP A 186 16.21 29.17 -21.63
N SER A 187 16.70 28.04 -22.13
CA SER A 187 18.10 27.90 -22.54
C SER A 187 18.46 28.84 -23.68
N ALA A 188 17.55 29.04 -24.63
CA ALA A 188 17.71 30.00 -25.72
C ALA A 188 17.74 31.45 -25.20
N LEU A 189 16.86 31.81 -24.27
CA LEU A 189 16.85 33.14 -23.64
C LEU A 189 18.13 33.41 -22.84
N VAL A 190 18.61 32.43 -22.08
CA VAL A 190 19.88 32.54 -21.34
C VAL A 190 21.05 32.72 -22.30
N SER A 191 21.11 31.93 -23.37
CA SER A 191 22.15 32.03 -24.39
C SER A 191 22.11 33.38 -25.11
N SER A 192 20.92 33.83 -25.52
CA SER A 192 20.73 35.14 -26.16
C SER A 192 21.11 36.29 -25.23
N ASN A 193 20.76 36.20 -23.94
CA ASN A 193 21.15 37.21 -22.97
C ASN A 193 22.67 37.28 -22.79
N LEU A 194 23.34 36.13 -22.74
CA LEU A 194 24.79 36.05 -22.67
C LEU A 194 25.45 36.64 -23.92
N GLU A 195 24.94 36.30 -25.12
CA GLU A 195 25.41 36.86 -26.39
C GLU A 195 25.25 38.39 -26.43
N LEU A 196 24.13 38.93 -25.95
CA LEU A 196 23.90 40.37 -25.84
C LEU A 196 24.86 41.05 -24.86
N GLN A 197 25.15 40.42 -23.72
CA GLN A 197 26.13 40.93 -22.76
C GLN A 197 27.54 40.98 -23.36
N VAL A 198 27.96 39.92 -24.06
CA VAL A 198 29.26 39.86 -24.75
C VAL A 198 29.33 40.92 -25.85
N GLY A 199 28.26 41.07 -26.66
CA GLY A 199 28.19 42.09 -27.71
C GLY A 199 28.25 43.52 -27.15
N SER A 200 27.54 43.80 -26.05
CA SER A 200 27.59 45.09 -25.36
C SER A 200 28.99 45.41 -24.84
N LEU A 201 29.67 44.42 -24.23
CA LEU A 201 31.04 44.58 -23.77
C LEU A 201 32.01 44.87 -24.92
N ALA A 202 31.91 44.13 -26.02
CA ALA A 202 32.73 44.36 -27.21
C ALA A 202 32.50 45.76 -27.81
N LEU A 203 31.24 46.22 -27.87
CA LEU A 203 30.92 47.57 -28.33
C LEU A 203 31.48 48.64 -27.38
N GLN A 204 31.43 48.44 -26.07
CA GLN A 204 32.03 49.36 -25.10
C GLN A 204 33.55 49.45 -25.26
N VAL A 205 34.23 48.33 -25.52
CA VAL A 205 35.67 48.32 -25.82
C VAL A 205 35.95 49.11 -27.10
N HIS A 206 35.21 48.87 -28.19
CA HIS A 206 35.39 49.63 -29.43
C HIS A 206 35.09 51.12 -29.28
N LEU A 207 34.09 51.50 -28.47
CA LEU A 207 33.81 52.90 -28.17
C LEU A 207 34.94 53.56 -27.37
N ALA A 208 35.54 52.85 -26.41
CA ALA A 208 36.69 53.34 -25.67
C ALA A 208 37.91 53.55 -26.58
N GLU A 209 38.20 52.60 -27.47
CA GLU A 209 39.26 52.73 -28.48
C GLU A 209 39.05 53.93 -29.42
N LEU A 210 37.81 54.15 -29.88
CA LEU A 210 37.47 55.28 -30.73
C LEU A 210 37.59 56.61 -29.99
N ALA A 211 37.14 56.69 -28.74
CA ALA A 211 37.29 57.88 -27.91
C ALA A 211 38.76 58.24 -27.67
N GLU A 212 39.63 57.23 -27.46
CA GLU A 212 41.07 57.45 -27.35
C GLU A 212 41.66 58.00 -28.66
N ARG A 213 41.30 57.43 -29.81
CA ARG A 213 41.72 57.93 -31.12
C ARG A 213 41.24 59.36 -31.38
N GLU A 214 39.99 59.70 -31.04
CA GLU A 214 39.49 61.07 -31.15
C GLU A 214 40.30 62.05 -30.29
N MET A 215 40.65 61.66 -29.06
CA MET A 215 41.46 62.48 -28.16
C MET A 215 42.86 62.71 -28.74
N GLN A 216 43.50 61.66 -29.27
CA GLN A 216 44.80 61.75 -29.94
C GLN A 216 44.74 62.68 -31.17
N LEU A 217 43.71 62.56 -32.00
CA LEU A 217 43.52 63.42 -33.18
C LEU A 217 43.29 64.88 -32.78
N ARG A 218 42.43 65.15 -31.78
CA ARG A 218 42.20 66.50 -31.25
C ARG A 218 43.49 67.12 -30.70
N ALA A 219 44.30 66.35 -29.97
CA ALA A 219 45.60 66.82 -29.48
C ALA A 219 46.57 67.14 -30.64
N SER A 220 46.59 66.30 -31.69
CA SER A 220 47.43 66.56 -32.87
C SER A 220 46.99 67.82 -33.65
N MET A 221 45.69 68.08 -33.72
CA MET A 221 45.13 69.28 -34.35
C MET A 221 45.39 70.56 -33.54
N SER A 222 45.34 70.51 -32.20
CA SER A 222 45.68 71.69 -31.38
C SER A 222 47.18 71.99 -31.38
N GLY A 223 48.04 70.97 -31.52
CA GLY A 223 49.49 71.13 -31.66
C GLY A 223 49.93 71.73 -33.01
N SER A 224 49.18 71.50 -34.09
CA SER A 224 49.50 72.07 -35.42
C SER A 224 49.09 73.54 -35.59
N GLY A 225 48.24 74.08 -34.72
CA GLY A 225 47.75 75.47 -34.81
C GLY A 225 48.65 76.53 -34.18
N THR A 226 49.75 76.15 -33.51
CA THR A 226 50.62 77.08 -32.76
C THR A 226 51.94 77.45 -33.47
N HIS A 227 52.16 76.98 -34.72
CA HIS A 227 53.34 77.34 -35.53
C HIS A 227 53.06 78.27 -36.73
N ALA A 228 51.86 78.87 -36.81
CA ALA A 228 51.52 79.87 -37.82
C ALA A 228 51.34 81.26 -37.17
N SER A 229 52.46 81.91 -36.86
CA SER A 229 52.59 83.36 -36.67
C SER A 229 53.99 83.79 -37.08
#